data_AF-A0A4Q0MJC2-F1
#
_entry.id   AF-A0A4Q0MJC2-F1
#
_cell.length_a   1.000
_cell.length_b   1.000
_cell.length_c   1.000
_cell.angle_alpha   90.00
_cell.angle_beta   90.00
_cell.angle_gamma   90.00
#
_symmetry.space_group_name_H-M   'P 1'
#
loop_
_entity.id
_entity.type
_entity.pdbx_description
1 polymer ?
#
loop_
_entity_poly.entity_id
_entity_poly.type
_entity_poly.pdbx_seq_one_letter_code
_entity_poly.pdbx_strand_id
1 'polypeptide(L)'
;MKASDCPPDDEHASFVTAAAHRWFGGHPRTLREAETRVLRHAAARRVITRHPDHGADELTFGQKLADRVAAVGGSWGFIIGFGASLLCWTGLNVLALARPFDPYPFIFLNLLLSMLAAIQAPVIMMSQNRQAAKDRQNAALDYEVNLKAEIEIMGLHDKLDRMRDEHLVALLKKQQEQIELLTRIASGADGSSARTSEASAA
;
A
#
# COMPACT_ATOMS: atom_id res chain seq x y z
N MET A 1 2.16 40.43 -3.98
CA MET A 1 0.91 40.06 -3.29
C MET A 1 1.30 39.06 -2.20
N LYS A 2 1.24 39.48 -0.93
CA LYS A 2 1.71 38.71 0.24
C LYS A 2 0.86 37.45 0.41
N ALA A 3 1.50 36.28 0.46
CA ALA A 3 0.89 35.09 1.04
C ALA A 3 0.75 35.36 2.54
N SER A 4 -0.48 35.56 3.01
CA SER A 4 -0.76 35.65 4.45
C SER A 4 -0.42 34.32 5.10
N ASP A 5 0.54 34.36 6.01
CA ASP A 5 0.68 33.42 7.11
C ASP A 5 -0.68 33.23 7.78
N CYS A 6 -1.27 32.05 7.64
CA CYS A 6 -2.35 31.56 8.48
C CYS A 6 -1.68 30.69 9.56
N PRO A 7 -1.88 30.95 10.86
CA PRO A 7 -1.33 30.12 11.90
C PRO A 7 -1.89 28.69 11.77
N PRO A 8 -1.12 27.65 12.13
CA PRO A 8 -1.61 26.28 12.07
C PRO A 8 -2.74 26.13 13.10
N ASP A 9 -3.93 25.72 12.65
CA ASP A 9 -5.09 25.56 13.51
C ASP A 9 -4.80 24.55 14.64
N ASP A 10 -4.83 25.02 15.89
CA ASP A 10 -4.49 24.27 17.12
C ASP A 10 -5.32 22.97 17.29
N GLU A 11 -6.51 22.90 16.68
CA GLU A 11 -7.40 21.74 16.73
C GLU A 11 -6.81 20.52 16.00
N HIS A 12 -6.15 20.74 14.86
CA HIS A 12 -5.51 19.68 14.09
C HIS A 12 -4.24 19.16 14.77
N ALA A 13 -3.48 20.04 15.41
CA ALA A 13 -2.33 19.66 16.23
C ALA A 13 -2.77 18.79 17.42
N SER A 14 -3.90 19.12 18.05
CA SER A 14 -4.46 18.36 19.17
C SER A 14 -4.95 16.97 18.75
N PHE A 15 -5.62 16.84 17.59
CA PHE A 15 -6.09 15.56 17.06
C PHE A 15 -4.93 14.64 16.67
N VAL A 16 -3.92 15.17 15.99
CA VAL A 16 -2.72 14.41 15.62
C VAL A 16 -1.95 13.96 16.87
N THR A 17 -1.85 14.81 17.88
CA THR A 17 -1.17 14.48 19.14
C THR A 17 -1.95 13.45 19.95
N ALA A 18 -3.28 13.56 19.99
CA ALA A 18 -4.16 12.60 20.68
C ALA A 18 -4.21 11.24 19.97
N ALA A 19 -4.25 11.22 18.63
CA ALA A 19 -4.22 9.99 17.84
C ALA A 19 -2.87 9.28 17.92
N ALA A 20 -1.75 10.03 17.88
CA ALA A 20 -0.41 9.48 18.07
C ALA A 20 -0.26 8.81 19.45
N HIS A 21 -0.76 9.46 20.50
CA HIS A 21 -0.70 8.91 21.86
C HIS A 21 -1.64 7.71 22.07
N ARG A 22 -2.80 7.68 21.39
CA ARG A 22 -3.82 6.64 21.53
C ARG A 22 -3.51 5.37 20.72
N TRP A 23 -2.91 5.49 19.55
CA TRP A 23 -2.73 4.35 18.63
C TRP A 23 -1.28 3.87 18.48
N PHE A 24 -0.28 4.73 18.74
CA PHE A 24 1.14 4.35 18.60
C PHE A 24 1.91 4.29 19.94
N GLY A 25 1.24 4.55 21.07
CA GLY A 25 1.79 4.30 22.42
C GLY A 25 3.05 5.10 22.80
N GLY A 26 3.40 6.16 22.06
CA GLY A 26 4.62 6.94 22.29
C GLY A 26 4.59 8.37 21.73
N HIS A 27 5.55 9.20 22.14
CA HIS A 27 5.64 10.62 21.77
C HIS A 27 6.03 10.82 20.28
N PRO A 28 5.62 11.94 19.64
CA PRO A 28 5.85 12.23 18.22
C PRO A 28 7.31 12.21 17.73
N ARG A 29 8.29 12.14 18.64
CA ARG A 29 9.73 12.17 18.35
C ARG A 29 10.36 10.78 18.13
N THR A 30 9.62 9.69 18.34
CA THR A 30 10.09 8.32 18.07
C THR A 30 9.55 7.73 16.76
N LEU A 31 8.73 8.50 16.03
CA LEU A 31 8.09 8.06 14.80
C LEU A 31 9.05 8.19 13.62
N ARG A 32 9.13 7.15 12.78
CA ARG A 32 9.89 7.16 11.52
C ARG A 32 9.36 8.28 10.62
N GLU A 33 10.20 8.84 9.74
CA GLU A 33 9.79 9.95 8.86
C GLU A 33 8.51 9.65 8.04
N ALA A 34 8.26 8.38 7.75
CA ALA A 34 7.04 7.89 7.10
C ALA A 34 5.79 8.08 7.98
N GLU A 35 5.84 7.70 9.25
CA GLU A 35 4.70 7.77 10.19
C GLU A 35 4.29 9.23 10.46
N THR A 36 5.28 10.13 10.60
CA THR A 36 5.04 11.57 10.74
C THR A 36 4.39 12.17 9.49
N ARG A 37 4.77 11.66 8.31
CA ARG A 37 4.20 12.10 7.02
C ARG A 37 2.76 11.65 6.87
N VAL A 38 2.45 10.41 7.24
CA VAL A 38 1.10 9.82 7.21
C VAL A 38 0.17 10.58 8.14
N LEU A 39 0.60 10.87 9.38
CA LEU A 39 -0.20 11.62 10.35
C LEU A 39 -0.58 13.02 9.84
N ARG A 40 0.35 13.73 9.18
CA ARG A 40 0.05 15.02 8.54
C ARG A 40 -0.93 14.90 7.38
N HIS A 41 -0.82 13.85 6.56
CA HIS A 41 -1.73 13.67 5.41
C HIS A 41 -3.11 13.14 5.83
N ALA A 42 -3.18 12.32 6.88
CA ALA A 42 -4.42 11.86 7.49
C ALA A 42 -5.21 13.02 8.11
N ALA A 43 -4.52 13.96 8.77
CA ALA A 43 -5.14 15.19 9.28
C ALA A 43 -5.70 16.09 8.16
N ALA A 44 -5.08 16.08 6.98
CA ALA A 44 -5.45 16.95 5.87
C ALA A 44 -6.63 16.46 5.00
N ARG A 45 -7.18 15.25 5.22
CA ARG A 45 -8.23 14.61 4.37
C ARG A 45 -7.99 14.79 2.85
N ARG A 46 -6.75 14.91 2.39
CA ARG A 46 -6.45 14.98 0.95
C ARG A 46 -6.30 13.57 0.43
N VAL A 47 -7.05 13.26 -0.62
CA VAL A 47 -6.87 12.02 -1.38
C VAL A 47 -5.43 12.04 -1.90
N ILE A 48 -4.60 11.14 -1.39
CA ILE A 48 -3.26 10.90 -1.95
C ILE A 48 -3.47 10.08 -3.24
N THR A 49 -4.16 10.65 -4.23
CA THR A 49 -4.03 10.20 -5.61
C THR A 49 -2.76 10.85 -6.14
N ARG A 50 -1.61 10.52 -5.54
CA ARG A 50 -0.35 10.87 -6.15
C ARG A 50 -0.17 9.85 -7.27
N HIS A 51 -0.62 10.20 -8.46
CA HIS A 51 -0.25 9.44 -9.66
C HIS A 51 1.29 9.34 -9.65
N PRO A 52 1.87 8.13 -9.71
CA PRO A 52 3.31 7.94 -9.70
C PRO A 52 3.88 8.28 -11.09
N ASP A 53 3.60 9.48 -11.59
CA ASP A 53 4.09 9.96 -12.88
C ASP A 53 4.97 11.20 -12.74
N HIS A 54 5.87 11.19 -11.75
CA HIS A 54 6.91 12.21 -11.63
C HIS A 54 8.28 11.54 -11.62
N GLY A 55 8.79 11.32 -12.83
CA GLY A 55 10.15 10.82 -13.07
C GLY A 55 10.47 10.44 -14.52
N ALA A 56 9.64 10.82 -15.51
CA ALA A 56 9.99 10.68 -16.92
C ALA A 56 11.03 11.72 -17.40
N ASP A 57 11.34 12.72 -16.57
CA ASP A 57 12.44 13.68 -16.73
C ASP A 57 13.57 13.25 -15.78
N GLU A 58 14.82 12.96 -16.14
CA GLU A 58 15.62 13.13 -17.35
C GLU A 58 16.43 11.85 -17.56
N LEU A 59 15.90 10.86 -18.29
CA LEU A 59 16.69 9.65 -18.58
C LEU A 59 17.86 10.04 -19.48
N THR A 60 19.09 9.87 -18.99
CA THR A 60 20.29 10.07 -19.80
C THR A 60 20.27 9.13 -21.01
N PHE A 61 20.91 9.53 -22.12
CA PHE A 61 20.91 8.73 -23.36
C PHE A 61 21.38 7.28 -23.13
N GLY A 62 22.39 7.08 -22.27
CA GLY A 62 22.88 5.76 -21.89
C GLY A 62 21.85 4.93 -21.13
N GLN A 63 21.05 5.54 -20.25
CA GLN A 63 19.96 4.85 -19.56
C GLN A 63 18.84 4.46 -20.53
N LYS A 64 18.41 5.37 -21.43
CA LYS A 64 17.40 5.04 -22.46
C LYS A 64 17.86 3.89 -23.36
N LEU A 65 19.14 3.87 -23.74
CA LEU A 65 19.72 2.81 -24.56
C LEU A 65 19.79 1.49 -23.78
N ALA A 66 20.23 1.50 -22.52
CA ALA A 66 20.27 0.29 -21.69
C ALA A 66 18.89 -0.33 -21.50
N ASP A 67 17.85 0.47 -21.30
CA ASP A 67 16.46 0.00 -21.13
C ASP A 67 15.94 -0.67 -22.38
N ARG A 68 16.23 -0.05 -23.53
CA ARG A 68 15.82 -0.56 -24.83
C ARG A 68 16.57 -1.83 -25.19
N VAL A 69 17.87 -1.90 -24.89
CA VAL A 69 18.70 -3.10 -25.09
C VAL A 69 18.25 -4.23 -24.16
N ALA A 70 17.93 -3.96 -22.90
CA ALA A 70 17.41 -4.95 -21.96
C ALA A 70 16.02 -5.46 -22.38
N ALA A 71 15.13 -4.57 -22.83
CA ALA A 71 13.79 -4.94 -23.31
C ALA A 71 13.84 -5.77 -24.61
N VAL A 72 14.71 -5.41 -25.55
CA VAL A 72 14.87 -6.13 -26.82
C VAL A 72 15.60 -7.46 -26.59
N GLY A 73 16.68 -7.45 -25.80
CA GLY A 73 17.48 -8.65 -25.49
C GLY A 73 16.73 -9.70 -24.67
N GLY A 74 15.74 -9.30 -23.87
CA GLY A 74 14.89 -10.21 -23.09
C GLY A 74 13.70 -10.81 -23.87
N SER A 75 13.48 -10.44 -25.13
CA SER A 75 12.37 -10.95 -25.93
C SER A 75 12.65 -12.35 -26.48
N TRP A 76 11.66 -13.24 -26.38
CA TRP A 76 11.71 -14.58 -26.97
C TRP A 76 12.00 -14.57 -28.48
N GLY A 77 11.48 -13.58 -29.20
CA GLY A 77 11.73 -13.43 -30.65
C GLY A 77 13.18 -13.08 -30.97
N PHE A 78 13.82 -12.26 -30.13
CA PHE A 78 15.24 -11.91 -30.29
C PHE A 78 16.15 -13.13 -30.06
N ILE A 79 15.86 -13.94 -29.04
CA ILE A 79 16.63 -15.16 -28.73
C ILE A 79 16.59 -16.14 -29.91
N ILE A 80 15.40 -16.38 -30.47
CA ILE A 80 15.22 -17.29 -31.61
C ILE A 80 15.91 -16.74 -32.86
N GLY A 81 15.72 -15.45 -33.17
CA GLY A 81 16.35 -14.81 -34.33
C GLY A 81 17.88 -14.78 -34.24
N PHE A 82 18.42 -14.47 -33.05
CA PHE A 82 19.86 -14.49 -32.79
C PHE A 82 20.43 -15.89 -32.98
N GLY A 83 19.81 -16.91 -32.39
CA GLY A 83 20.21 -18.32 -32.58
C GLY A 83 20.14 -18.78 -34.04
N ALA A 84 19.09 -18.40 -34.77
CA ALA A 84 18.98 -18.68 -36.20
C ALA A 84 20.09 -18.00 -37.01
N SER A 85 20.48 -16.77 -36.67
CA SER A 85 21.59 -16.08 -37.34
C SER A 85 22.93 -16.77 -37.09
N LEU A 86 23.17 -17.28 -35.87
CA LEU A 86 24.38 -18.04 -35.53
C LEU A 86 24.45 -19.36 -36.30
N LEU A 87 23.32 -20.07 -36.41
CA LEU A 87 23.20 -21.29 -37.20
C LEU A 87 23.43 -21.01 -38.69
N CYS A 88 22.87 -19.90 -39.21
CA CYS A 88 23.08 -19.47 -40.58
C CYS A 88 24.56 -19.13 -40.85
N TRP A 89 25.20 -18.38 -39.95
CA TRP A 89 26.62 -18.01 -40.04
C TRP A 89 27.53 -19.25 -40.02
N THR A 90 27.25 -20.17 -39.10
CA THR A 90 27.98 -21.44 -38.99
C THR A 90 27.78 -22.26 -40.26
N GLY A 91 26.53 -22.40 -40.74
CA GLY A 91 26.20 -23.11 -41.97
C GLY A 91 26.90 -22.53 -43.19
N LEU A 92 26.91 -21.21 -43.36
CA LEU A 92 27.58 -20.53 -44.47
C LEU A 92 29.09 -20.78 -44.45
N ASN A 93 29.74 -20.70 -43.28
CA ASN A 93 31.17 -20.95 -43.15
C ASN A 93 31.54 -22.44 -43.36
N VAL A 94 30.68 -23.36 -42.93
CA VAL A 94 30.88 -24.80 -43.17
C VAL A 94 30.67 -25.15 -44.64
N LEU A 95 29.71 -24.53 -45.35
CA LEU A 95 29.48 -24.80 -46.78
C LEU A 95 30.51 -24.12 -47.69
N ALA A 96 31.18 -23.06 -47.24
CA ALA A 96 32.17 -22.30 -48.01
C ALA A 96 33.54 -23.01 -48.20
N LEU A 97 33.53 -24.35 -48.33
CA LEU A 97 34.66 -25.32 -48.40
C LEU A 97 35.95 -24.82 -49.09
N ALA A 98 35.85 -23.95 -50.08
CA ALA A 98 37.00 -23.43 -50.84
C ALA A 98 37.77 -22.31 -50.13
N ARG A 99 37.09 -21.42 -49.39
CA ARG A 99 37.68 -20.31 -48.60
C ARG A 99 36.74 -19.92 -47.46
N PRO A 100 36.78 -20.63 -46.32
CA PRO A 100 36.00 -20.26 -45.15
C PRO A 100 36.48 -18.91 -44.62
N PHE A 101 35.55 -18.01 -44.27
CA PHE A 101 35.87 -16.73 -43.67
C PHE A 101 36.24 -16.88 -42.18
N ASP A 102 35.58 -17.80 -41.47
CA ASP A 102 35.85 -18.17 -40.08
C ASP A 102 35.90 -19.71 -39.96
N PRO A 103 37.08 -20.34 -40.14
CA PRO A 103 37.24 -21.79 -40.04
C PRO A 103 36.95 -22.29 -38.63
N TYR A 104 36.49 -23.54 -38.50
CA TYR A 104 36.41 -24.22 -37.20
C TYR A 104 37.77 -24.14 -36.48
N PRO A 105 37.87 -23.57 -35.26
CA PRO A 105 36.87 -23.47 -34.19
C PRO A 105 36.10 -22.12 -34.06
N PHE A 106 35.91 -21.36 -35.15
CA PHE A 106 35.15 -20.09 -35.20
C PHE A 106 35.66 -19.00 -34.24
N ILE A 107 36.90 -18.56 -34.46
CA ILE A 107 37.59 -17.61 -33.58
C ILE A 107 36.91 -16.23 -33.62
N PHE A 108 36.47 -15.80 -34.79
CA PHE A 108 35.82 -14.50 -34.95
C PHE A 108 34.45 -14.48 -34.25
N LEU A 109 33.66 -15.54 -34.44
CA LEU A 109 32.38 -15.68 -33.76
C LEU A 109 32.55 -15.69 -32.23
N ASN A 110 33.51 -16.45 -31.72
CA ASN A 110 33.81 -16.52 -30.29
C ASN A 110 34.25 -15.18 -29.70
N LEU A 111 35.07 -14.41 -30.43
CA LEU A 111 35.48 -13.07 -30.00
C LEU A 111 34.26 -12.14 -29.89
N LEU A 112 33.38 -12.16 -30.90
CA LEU A 112 32.19 -11.31 -30.94
C LEU A 112 31.20 -11.67 -29.82
N LEU A 113 30.96 -12.96 -29.60
CA LEU A 113 30.11 -13.45 -28.51
C LEU A 113 30.66 -13.07 -27.13
N SER A 114 31.98 -13.15 -26.95
CA SER A 114 32.63 -12.77 -25.69
C SER A 114 32.49 -11.27 -25.40
N MET A 115 32.70 -10.42 -26.39
CA MET A 115 32.49 -8.97 -26.25
C MET A 115 31.02 -8.63 -25.98
N LEU A 116 30.10 -9.30 -26.66
CA LEU A 116 28.66 -9.11 -26.45
C LEU A 116 28.26 -9.47 -25.02
N ALA A 117 28.70 -10.63 -24.52
CA ALA A 117 28.44 -11.08 -23.16
C ALA A 117 29.04 -10.12 -22.11
N ALA A 118 30.26 -9.61 -22.34
CA ALA A 118 30.92 -8.68 -21.43
C ALA A 118 30.14 -7.37 -21.25
N ILE A 119 29.52 -6.85 -22.32
CA ILE A 119 28.71 -5.63 -22.27
C ILE A 119 27.30 -5.90 -21.72
N GLN A 120 26.78 -7.13 -21.91
CA GLN A 120 25.43 -7.49 -21.44
C GLN A 120 25.30 -7.45 -19.92
N ALA A 121 26.26 -7.98 -19.17
CA ALA A 121 26.13 -8.07 -17.71
C ALA A 121 25.96 -6.70 -17.02
N PRO A 122 26.76 -5.65 -17.32
CA PRO A 122 26.55 -4.31 -16.78
C PRO A 122 25.24 -3.66 -17.24
N VAL A 123 24.82 -3.87 -18.49
CA VAL A 123 23.55 -3.33 -19.01
C VAL A 123 22.35 -3.95 -18.28
N ILE A 124 22.38 -5.26 -18.07
CA ILE A 124 21.37 -5.98 -17.28
C ILE A 124 21.38 -5.46 -15.84
N MET A 125 22.57 -5.32 -15.22
CA MET A 125 22.70 -4.83 -13.85
C MET A 125 22.21 -3.39 -13.69
N MET A 126 22.48 -2.51 -14.66
CA MET A 126 21.95 -1.14 -14.67
C MET A 126 20.43 -1.12 -14.78
N SER A 127 19.86 -1.98 -15.63
CA SER A 127 18.40 -2.12 -15.76
C SER A 127 17.76 -2.66 -14.48
N GLN A 128 18.38 -3.65 -13.84
CA GLN A 128 17.94 -4.22 -12.57
C GLN A 128 18.01 -3.19 -11.44
N ASN A 129 19.12 -2.45 -11.31
CA ASN A 129 19.29 -1.44 -10.26
C ASN A 129 18.22 -0.34 -10.35
N ARG A 130 17.82 0.04 -11.58
CA ARG A 130 16.75 1.02 -11.81
C ARG A 130 15.37 0.45 -11.51
N GLN A 131 15.08 -0.80 -11.90
CA GLN A 131 13.81 -1.45 -11.54
C GLN A 131 13.69 -1.58 -10.02
N ALA A 132 14.74 -2.04 -9.34
CA ALA A 132 14.77 -2.13 -7.88
C ALA A 132 14.56 -0.78 -7.18
N ALA A 133 15.08 0.33 -7.75
CA ALA A 133 14.82 1.67 -7.22
C ALA A 133 13.33 2.05 -7.33
N LYS A 134 12.68 1.77 -8.47
CA LYS A 134 11.24 1.98 -8.66
C LYS A 134 10.42 1.09 -7.73
N ASP A 135 10.79 -0.17 -7.59
CA ASP A 135 10.10 -1.13 -6.72
C ASP A 135 10.16 -0.69 -5.25
N ARG A 136 11.32 -0.18 -4.80
CA ARG A 136 11.46 0.40 -3.44
C ARG A 136 10.56 1.61 -3.23
N GLN A 137 10.42 2.48 -4.22
CA GLN A 137 9.53 3.64 -4.14
C GLN A 137 8.06 3.20 -4.08
N ASN A 138 7.65 2.27 -4.94
CA ASN A 138 6.30 1.72 -4.94
C ASN A 138 5.98 1.04 -3.61
N ALA A 139 6.89 0.20 -3.10
CA ALA A 139 6.71 -0.45 -1.81
C ALA A 139 6.57 0.55 -0.64
N ALA A 140 7.28 1.68 -0.70
CA ALA A 140 7.15 2.73 0.30
C ALA A 140 5.78 3.43 0.23
N LEU A 141 5.27 3.67 -0.98
CA LEU A 141 3.92 4.24 -1.19
C LEU A 141 2.83 3.26 -0.75
N ASP A 142 2.95 1.99 -1.10
CA ASP A 142 2.01 0.94 -0.70
C ASP A 142 1.96 0.81 0.83
N TYR A 143 3.11 0.88 1.50
CA TYR A 143 3.18 0.92 2.95
C TYR A 143 2.44 2.14 3.55
N GLU A 144 2.60 3.32 2.95
CA GLU A 144 1.91 4.55 3.38
C GLU A 144 0.39 4.42 3.27
N VAL A 145 -0.09 3.87 2.15
CA VAL A 145 -1.51 3.63 1.90
C VAL A 145 -2.08 2.60 2.87
N ASN A 146 -1.36 1.49 3.09
CA ASN A 146 -1.80 0.45 4.02
C ASN A 146 -1.90 0.99 5.46
N LEU A 147 -0.91 1.76 5.91
CA LEU A 147 -0.94 2.38 7.24
C LEU A 147 -2.12 3.34 7.38
N LYS A 148 -2.43 4.13 6.35
CA LYS A 148 -3.61 5.01 6.35
C LYS A 148 -4.91 4.22 6.43
N ALA A 149 -5.03 3.12 5.70
CA ALA A 149 -6.20 2.26 5.74
C ALA A 149 -6.39 1.63 7.14
N GLU A 150 -5.31 1.18 7.77
CA GLU A 150 -5.33 0.63 9.13
C GLU A 150 -5.84 1.67 10.16
N ILE A 151 -5.32 2.90 10.10
CA ILE A 151 -5.76 4.04 10.93
C ILE A 151 -7.25 4.34 10.73
N GLU A 152 -7.74 4.34 9.48
CA GLU A 152 -9.15 4.57 9.18
C GLU A 152 -10.05 3.45 9.72
N ILE A 153 -9.61 2.19 9.64
CA ILE A 153 -10.32 1.03 10.19
C ILE A 153 -10.41 1.12 11.72
N MET A 154 -9.31 1.47 12.39
CA MET A 154 -9.30 1.68 13.85
C MET A 154 -10.28 2.79 14.26
N GLY A 155 -10.29 3.90 13.52
CA GLY A 155 -11.25 5.00 13.74
C GLY A 155 -12.70 4.58 13.54
N LEU A 156 -12.98 3.72 12.55
CA LEU A 156 -14.32 3.17 12.33
C LEU A 156 -14.74 2.22 13.46
N HIS A 157 -13.83 1.38 13.94
CA HIS A 157 -14.08 0.45 15.04
C HIS A 157 -14.42 1.21 16.34
N ASP A 158 -13.63 2.22 16.68
CA ASP A 158 -13.88 3.09 17.84
C ASP A 158 -15.27 3.74 17.78
N LYS A 159 -15.71 4.15 16.57
CA LYS A 159 -17.03 4.76 16.38
C LYS A 159 -18.15 3.72 16.53
N LEU A 160 -17.94 2.51 16.01
CA LEU A 160 -18.88 1.40 16.11
C LEU A 160 -19.08 0.98 17.57
N ASP A 161 -18.00 0.85 18.33
CA ASP A 161 -18.05 0.47 19.74
C ASP A 161 -18.80 1.52 20.57
N ARG A 162 -18.55 2.81 20.34
CA ARG A 162 -19.32 3.89 21.00
C ARG A 162 -20.81 3.80 20.71
N MET A 163 -21.17 3.62 19.43
CA MET A 163 -22.59 3.47 19.05
C MET A 163 -23.20 2.21 19.67
N ARG A 164 -22.46 1.10 19.73
CA ARG A 164 -22.90 -0.14 20.36
C ARG A 164 -23.16 0.07 21.85
N ASP A 165 -22.23 0.72 22.55
CA ASP A 165 -22.33 0.95 23.99
C ASP A 165 -23.51 1.89 24.33
N GLU A 166 -23.71 2.96 23.55
CA GLU A 166 -24.88 3.83 23.67
C GLU A 166 -26.21 3.06 23.49
N HIS A 167 -26.29 2.19 22.48
CA HIS A 167 -27.46 1.34 22.26
C HIS A 167 -27.68 0.34 23.39
N LEU A 168 -26.62 -0.30 23.90
CA LEU A 168 -26.71 -1.24 25.02
C LEU A 168 -27.22 -0.55 26.28
N VAL A 169 -26.70 0.63 26.62
CA VAL A 169 -27.17 1.42 27.75
C VAL A 169 -28.64 1.81 27.58
N ALA A 170 -29.05 2.24 26.38
CA ALA A 170 -30.44 2.58 26.09
C ALA A 170 -31.39 1.38 26.22
N LEU A 171 -30.98 0.19 25.77
CA LEU A 171 -31.76 -1.04 25.91
C LEU A 171 -31.90 -1.47 27.38
N LEU A 172 -30.81 -1.41 28.16
CA LEU A 172 -30.84 -1.73 29.59
C LEU A 172 -31.78 -0.80 30.36
N LYS A 173 -31.78 0.49 30.04
CA LYS A 173 -32.70 1.47 30.63
C LYS A 173 -34.17 1.12 30.35
N LYS A 174 -34.49 0.79 29.09
CA LYS A 174 -35.86 0.35 28.71
C LYS A 174 -36.27 -0.93 29.44
N GLN A 175 -35.35 -1.88 29.64
CA GLN A 175 -35.66 -3.09 30.40
C GLN A 175 -35.94 -2.79 31.89
N GLN A 176 -35.19 -1.87 32.50
CA GLN A 176 -35.48 -1.43 33.88
C GLN A 176 -36.85 -0.78 34.00
N GLU A 177 -37.21 0.12 33.07
CA GLU A 177 -38.54 0.74 33.02
C GLU A 177 -39.66 -0.32 32.89
N GLN A 178 -39.45 -1.36 32.08
CA GLN A 178 -40.39 -2.48 31.94
C GLN A 178 -40.53 -3.31 33.22
N ILE A 179 -39.42 -3.62 33.90
CA ILE A 179 -39.43 -4.37 35.17
C ILE A 179 -40.15 -3.57 36.26
N GLU A 180 -39.94 -2.25 36.31
CA GLU A 180 -40.60 -1.37 37.27
C GLU A 180 -42.11 -1.34 37.03
N LEU A 181 -42.56 -1.22 35.78
CA LEU A 181 -43.98 -1.29 35.42
C LEU A 181 -44.61 -2.63 35.82
N LEU A 182 -43.94 -3.75 35.55
CA LEU A 182 -44.41 -5.08 35.95
C LEU A 182 -44.53 -5.22 37.47
N THR A 183 -43.54 -4.71 38.21
CA THR A 183 -43.55 -4.72 39.69
C THR A 183 -44.70 -3.88 40.24
N ARG A 184 -44.98 -2.72 39.61
CA ARG A 184 -46.11 -1.86 39.98
C ARG A 184 -47.46 -2.52 39.69
N ILE A 185 -47.60 -3.20 38.56
CA ILE A 185 -48.82 -3.95 38.22
C ILE A 185 -49.03 -5.10 39.21
N ALA A 186 -47.98 -5.86 39.52
CA ALA A 186 -48.02 -6.97 40.48
C ALA A 186 -48.45 -6.49 41.89
N SER A 187 -47.79 -5.46 42.43
CA SER A 187 -48.14 -4.87 43.73
C SER A 187 -49.54 -4.26 43.79
N GLY A 188 -50.01 -3.65 42.69
CA GLY A 188 -51.37 -3.14 42.57
C GLY A 188 -52.43 -4.25 42.56
N ALA A 189 -52.12 -5.40 41.96
CA ALA A 189 -53.00 -6.58 41.97
C ALA A 189 -53.13 -7.17 43.39
N ASP A 190 -52.01 -7.29 44.12
CA ASP A 190 -52.01 -7.78 45.51
C ASP A 190 -52.82 -6.88 46.44
N GLY A 191 -52.65 -5.55 46.33
CA GLY A 191 -53.41 -4.58 47.13
C GLY A 191 -54.90 -4.50 46.79
N SER A 192 -55.29 -4.84 45.55
CA SER A 192 -56.71 -4.97 45.18
C SER A 192 -57.33 -6.22 45.80
N SER A 193 -56.61 -7.35 45.75
CA SER A 193 -57.04 -8.63 46.33
C SER A 193 -57.28 -8.52 47.84
N ALA A 194 -56.37 -7.87 48.57
CA ALA A 194 -56.49 -7.64 50.02
C ALA A 194 -57.74 -6.81 50.39
N ARG A 195 -58.03 -5.74 49.65
CA ARG A 195 -59.21 -4.89 49.91
C ARG A 195 -60.53 -5.60 49.62
N THR A 196 -60.60 -6.45 48.60
CA THR A 196 -61.79 -7.29 48.35
C THR A 196 -61.97 -8.38 49.40
N SER A 197 -60.89 -8.88 50.00
CA SER A 197 -60.98 -9.87 51.10
C SER A 197 -61.48 -9.24 52.41
N GLU A 198 -61.05 -8.02 52.74
CA GLU A 198 -61.54 -7.31 53.93
C GLU A 198 -62.99 -6.85 53.78
N ALA A 199 -63.39 -6.37 52.59
CA ALA A 199 -64.77 -5.96 52.33
C ALA A 199 -65.78 -7.12 52.30
N SER A 200 -65.33 -8.37 52.13
CA SER A 200 -66.18 -9.57 52.21
C SER A 200 -66.23 -10.19 53.61
N ALA A 201 -65.40 -9.73 54.55
CA ALA A 201 -65.32 -10.25 55.91
C ALA A 201 -66.02 -9.36 56.97
N ALA A 202 -66.61 -8.24 56.53
CA ALA A 202 -67.46 -7.33 57.31
C ALA A 202 -68.93 -7.50 56.89
#